data_AF-A0A9Q8Z1X3-F1
#
_entry.id   AF-A0A9Q8Z1X3-F1
#
_cell.length_a   1.000
_cell.length_b   1.000
_cell.length_c   1.000
_cell.angle_alpha   90.00
_cell.angle_beta   90.00
_cell.angle_gamma   90.00
#
_symmetry.space_group_name_H-M   'P 1'
#
loop_
_entity.id
_entity.type
_entity.pdbx_description
1 polymer ?
#
loop_
_entity_poly.entity_id
_entity_poly.type
_entity_poly.pdbx_seq_one_letter_code
_entity_poly.pdbx_strand_id
1 'polypeptide(L)'
;MISSCIKIIEAIPHCTYAELFIGMGGIFFRRKLIPLYEVINDRSGDVVIFFRVLQRHYHPFMDLFESQISSCEAFQSFTLRDPKTLTDLERALRFLYLQRLSFAGQV
;
A
#
# COMPACT_ATOMS: atom_id res chain seq x y z
N MET A 1 -10.67 -4.39 17.72
CA MET A 1 -11.24 -4.94 16.47
C MET A 1 -10.20 -5.76 15.70
N ILE A 2 -9.13 -5.15 15.15
CA ILE A 2 -8.09 -5.86 14.37
C ILE A 2 -7.47 -7.06 15.14
N SER A 3 -7.07 -6.86 16.39
CA SER A 3 -6.48 -7.93 17.21
C SER A 3 -7.44 -9.09 17.50
N SER A 4 -8.74 -8.86 17.43
CA SER A 4 -9.75 -9.92 17.60
C SER A 4 -9.86 -10.77 16.33
N CYS A 5 -9.84 -10.13 15.15
CA CYS A 5 -9.86 -10.85 13.86
C CYS A 5 -8.61 -11.71 13.67
N ILE A 6 -7.42 -11.20 14.03
CA ILE A 6 -6.16 -11.95 13.95
C ILE A 6 -6.24 -13.25 14.76
N LYS A 7 -6.75 -13.19 16.00
CA LYS A 7 -6.91 -14.39 16.84
C LYS A 7 -7.81 -15.44 16.21
N ILE A 8 -8.90 -15.02 15.55
CA ILE A 8 -9.83 -15.94 14.88
C ILE A 8 -9.14 -16.61 13.69
N ILE A 9 -8.43 -15.83 12.86
CA ILE A 9 -7.70 -16.35 11.69
C ILE A 9 -6.62 -17.35 12.13
N GLU A 10 -5.83 -17.00 13.15
CA GLU A 10 -4.75 -17.84 13.65
C GLU A 10 -5.22 -19.11 14.36
N ALA A 11 -6.46 -19.14 14.86
CA ALA A 11 -7.04 -20.33 15.49
C ALA A 11 -7.51 -21.39 14.50
N ILE A 12 -7.70 -21.05 13.22
CA ILE A 12 -8.20 -21.96 12.19
C ILE A 12 -6.99 -22.50 11.41
N PRO A 13 -6.74 -23.81 11.36
CA PRO A 13 -5.69 -24.37 10.51
C PRO A 13 -6.00 -24.13 9.03
N HIS A 14 -5.09 -23.47 8.32
CA HIS A 14 -5.22 -23.22 6.89
C HIS A 14 -3.83 -23.15 6.23
N CYS A 15 -3.77 -23.51 4.94
CA CYS A 15 -2.55 -23.41 4.15
C CYS A 15 -2.51 -22.14 3.29
N THR A 16 -3.65 -21.47 3.10
CA THR A 16 -3.78 -20.27 2.26
C THR A 16 -4.52 -19.17 3.02
N TYR A 17 -3.95 -17.98 3.03
CA TYR A 17 -4.64 -16.77 3.47
C TYR A 17 -4.96 -15.88 2.28
N ALA A 18 -6.18 -15.37 2.23
CA ALA A 18 -6.64 -14.46 1.18
C ALA A 18 -7.31 -13.23 1.79
N GLU A 19 -6.77 -12.04 1.51
CA GLU A 19 -7.35 -10.76 1.92
C GLU A 19 -7.89 -10.02 0.70
N LEU A 20 -9.22 -10.04 0.53
CA LEU A 20 -9.88 -9.46 -0.66
C LEU A 20 -9.80 -7.93 -0.73
N PHE A 21 -9.64 -7.28 0.43
CA PHE A 21 -9.62 -5.83 0.59
C PHE A 21 -8.48 -5.46 1.55
N ILE A 22 -7.26 -5.52 1.05
CA ILE A 22 -6.07 -5.28 1.89
C ILE A 22 -6.04 -3.85 2.42
N GLY A 23 -6.43 -2.85 1.61
CA GLY A 23 -6.21 -1.44 1.92
C GLY A 23 -4.74 -1.19 2.25
N MET A 24 -4.44 -0.89 3.52
CA MET A 24 -3.06 -0.66 4.01
C MET A 24 -2.39 -1.89 4.65
N GLY A 25 -3.04 -3.06 4.63
CA GLY A 25 -2.45 -4.31 5.12
C GLY A 25 -2.42 -4.47 6.64
N GLY A 26 -3.39 -3.85 7.34
CA GLY A 26 -3.42 -3.86 8.81
C GLY A 26 -3.53 -5.25 9.43
N ILE A 27 -4.25 -6.18 8.79
CA ILE A 27 -4.31 -7.59 9.22
C ILE A 27 -3.16 -8.36 8.59
N PHE A 28 -2.95 -8.18 7.27
CA PHE A 28 -1.87 -8.81 6.51
C PHE A 28 -0.53 -8.83 7.26
N PHE A 29 -0.01 -7.64 7.63
CA PHE A 29 1.32 -7.47 8.22
C PHE A 29 1.39 -7.74 9.72
N ARG A 30 0.26 -7.80 10.43
CA ARG A 30 0.22 -7.97 11.89
C ARG A 30 -0.01 -9.39 12.35
N ARG A 31 -0.45 -10.29 11.47
CA ARG A 31 -0.54 -11.73 11.76
C ARG A 31 0.86 -12.29 12.00
N LYS A 32 0.96 -13.23 12.95
CA LYS A 32 2.18 -13.97 13.24
C LYS A 32 2.24 -15.29 12.49
N LEU A 33 1.07 -15.89 12.25
CA LEU A 33 0.97 -17.08 11.42
C LEU A 33 1.14 -16.68 9.95
N ILE A 34 2.17 -17.24 9.31
CA ILE A 34 2.43 -17.09 7.87
C ILE A 34 2.14 -18.44 7.19
N PRO A 35 1.01 -18.58 6.48
CA PRO A 35 0.66 -19.79 5.75
C PRO A 35 1.58 -20.02 4.53
N LEU A 36 1.45 -21.19 3.89
CA LEU A 36 2.21 -21.53 2.67
C LEU A 36 1.93 -20.57 1.51
N TYR A 37 0.68 -20.09 1.41
CA TYR A 37 0.24 -19.18 0.36
C TYR A 37 -0.46 -17.96 0.95
N GLU A 38 -0.10 -16.78 0.44
CA GLU A 38 -0.73 -15.52 0.80
C GLU A 38 -1.18 -14.78 -0.46
N VAL A 39 -2.45 -14.41 -0.50
CA VAL A 39 -3.09 -13.71 -1.62
C VAL A 39 -3.67 -12.41 -1.11
N ILE A 40 -3.31 -11.31 -1.76
CA ILE A 40 -3.81 -9.98 -1.45
C ILE A 40 -4.52 -9.42 -2.68
N ASN A 41 -5.65 -8.74 -2.46
CA ASN A 41 -6.41 -8.08 -3.50
C ASN A 41 -6.91 -6.72 -3.02
N ASP A 42 -7.09 -5.81 -3.98
CA ASP A 42 -7.74 -4.53 -3.77
C ASP A 42 -8.39 -4.04 -5.06
N ARG A 43 -9.48 -3.27 -4.95
CA ARG A 43 -10.10 -2.62 -6.11
C ARG A 43 -9.26 -1.45 -6.61
N SER A 44 -8.53 -0.78 -5.73
CA SER A 44 -7.72 0.37 -6.08
C SER A 44 -6.46 -0.06 -6.82
N GLY A 45 -6.34 0.37 -8.07
CA GLY A 45 -5.13 0.14 -8.87
C GLY A 45 -3.88 0.78 -8.25
N ASP A 46 -4.04 1.87 -7.50
CA ASP A 46 -2.93 2.56 -6.83
C ASP A 46 -2.35 1.71 -5.69
N VAL A 47 -3.22 1.08 -4.89
CA VAL A 47 -2.81 0.16 -3.82
C VAL A 47 -2.05 -1.03 -4.39
N VAL A 48 -2.58 -1.62 -5.47
CA VAL A 48 -1.95 -2.78 -6.13
C VAL A 48 -0.59 -2.40 -6.73
N ILE A 49 -0.49 -1.25 -7.40
CA ILE A 49 0.78 -0.76 -7.97
C ILE A 49 1.78 -0.48 -6.85
N PHE A 50 1.36 0.17 -5.77
CA PHE A 50 2.22 0.48 -4.64
C PHE A 50 2.87 -0.78 -4.05
N PHE A 51 2.09 -1.81 -3.70
CA PHE A 51 2.64 -3.05 -3.16
C PHE A 51 3.51 -3.80 -4.17
N ARG A 52 3.14 -3.79 -5.45
CA ARG A 52 3.96 -4.41 -6.52
C ARG A 52 5.31 -3.72 -6.69
N VAL A 53 5.34 -2.39 -6.63
CA VAL A 53 6.57 -1.59 -6.71
C VAL A 53 7.46 -1.87 -5.50
N LEU A 54 6.90 -1.88 -4.29
CA LEU A 54 7.67 -2.22 -3.09
C LEU A 54 8.25 -3.64 -3.17
N GLN A 55 7.52 -4.60 -3.75
CA GLN A 55 8.00 -5.96 -3.90
C GLN A 55 9.14 -6.09 -4.92
N ARG A 56 9.07 -5.38 -6.06
CA ARG A 56 9.98 -5.59 -7.20
C ARG A 56 11.09 -4.55 -7.33
N HIS A 57 10.84 -3.33 -6.86
CA HIS A 57 11.67 -2.15 -7.09
C HIS A 57 11.84 -1.33 -5.81
N TYR A 58 12.06 -2.00 -4.68
CA TYR A 58 12.20 -1.36 -3.37
C TYR A 58 13.26 -0.25 -3.35
N HIS A 59 14.51 -0.56 -3.76
CA HIS A 59 15.61 0.40 -3.70
C HIS A 59 15.36 1.64 -4.59
N PRO A 60 15.02 1.49 -5.90
CA PRO A 60 14.66 2.66 -6.72
C PRO A 60 13.51 3.49 -6.17
N PHE A 61 12.52 2.84 -5.56
CA PHE A 61 11.40 3.54 -4.93
C PHE A 61 11.86 4.36 -3.73
N MET A 62 12.72 3.81 -2.87
CA MET A 62 13.26 4.51 -1.70
C MET A 62 14.12 5.70 -2.11
N ASP A 63 14.98 5.56 -3.13
CA ASP A 63 15.80 6.66 -3.64
C ASP A 63 14.93 7.84 -4.13
N LEU A 64 13.86 7.53 -4.89
CA LEU A 64 12.89 8.53 -5.33
C LEU A 64 12.17 9.18 -4.14
N PHE A 65 11.73 8.37 -3.19
CA PHE A 65 11.00 8.84 -2.01
C PHE A 65 11.84 9.75 -1.12
N GLU A 66 13.10 9.41 -0.87
CA GLU A 66 14.02 10.21 -0.07
C GLU A 66 14.35 11.56 -0.71
N SER A 67 14.41 11.59 -2.05
CA SER A 67 14.62 12.84 -2.80
C SER A 67 13.39 13.74 -2.89
N GLN A 68 12.20 13.24 -2.52
CA GLN A 68 10.95 13.95 -2.70
C GLN A 68 10.79 15.10 -1.69
N ILE A 69 10.82 16.33 -2.18
CA ILE A 69 10.57 17.52 -1.36
C ILE A 69 9.07 17.60 -1.03
N SER A 70 8.77 17.86 0.25
CA SER A 70 7.42 18.09 0.73
C SER A 70 7.09 19.58 0.76
N SER A 71 6.11 19.99 -0.04
CA SER A 71 5.60 21.37 -0.08
C SER A 71 4.12 21.41 -0.47
N CYS A 72 3.44 22.52 -0.16
CA CYS A 72 2.05 22.72 -0.59
C CYS A 72 1.92 22.66 -2.12
N GLU A 73 2.89 23.22 -2.84
CA GLU A 73 2.90 23.19 -4.31
C GLU A 73 3.12 21.78 -4.85
N ALA A 74 4.03 21.00 -4.26
CA ALA A 74 4.21 19.59 -4.60
C ALA A 74 2.92 18.78 -4.34
N PHE A 75 2.23 19.04 -3.23
CA PHE A 75 0.94 18.41 -2.92
C PHE A 75 -0.15 18.73 -3.94
N GLN A 76 -0.27 20.01 -4.33
CA GLN A 76 -1.22 20.41 -5.36
C GLN A 76 -0.84 19.79 -6.73
N SER A 77 0.44 19.79 -7.09
CA SER A 77 0.94 19.16 -8.32
C SER A 77 0.59 17.67 -8.37
N PHE A 78 0.86 16.92 -7.30
CA PHE A 78 0.52 15.50 -7.23
C PHE A 78 -0.99 15.25 -7.30
N THR A 79 -1.79 16.07 -6.63
CA THR A 79 -3.25 15.96 -6.68
C THR A 79 -3.78 16.11 -8.11
N LEU A 80 -3.26 17.07 -8.87
CA LEU A 80 -3.72 17.41 -10.23
C LEU A 80 -3.20 16.47 -11.33
N ARG A 81 -2.09 15.76 -11.11
CA ARG A 81 -1.54 14.83 -12.11
C ARG A 81 -2.46 13.63 -12.31
N ASP A 82 -2.73 13.30 -13.58
CA ASP A 82 -3.41 12.06 -13.96
C ASP A 82 -2.50 10.86 -13.64
N PRO A 83 -2.90 9.94 -12.75
CA PRO A 83 -2.10 8.77 -12.42
C PRO A 83 -1.84 7.84 -13.62
N LYS A 84 -2.65 7.91 -14.68
CA LYS A 84 -2.46 7.07 -15.87
C LYS A 84 -1.27 7.49 -16.75
N THR A 85 -0.77 8.71 -16.58
CA THR A 85 0.37 9.22 -17.35
C THR A 85 1.71 8.99 -16.64
N LEU A 86 1.67 8.50 -15.40
CA LEU A 86 2.84 8.27 -14.56
C LEU A 86 3.38 6.84 -14.73
N THR A 87 4.69 6.69 -14.56
CA THR A 87 5.29 5.37 -14.36
C THR A 87 4.79 4.72 -13.07
N ASP A 88 4.89 3.39 -12.95
CA ASP A 88 4.49 2.67 -11.74
C ASP A 88 5.20 3.21 -10.48
N LEU A 89 6.49 3.59 -10.59
CA LEU A 89 7.26 4.19 -9.50
C LEU A 89 6.73 5.56 -9.09
N GLU A 90 6.51 6.47 -10.05
CA GLU A 90 5.98 7.80 -9.77
C GLU A 90 4.55 7.74 -9.22
N ARG A 91 3.74 6.81 -9.73
CA ARG A 91 2.38 6.59 -9.25
C ARG A 91 2.35 6.05 -7.83
N ALA A 92 3.25 5.12 -7.49
CA ALA A 92 3.43 4.64 -6.13
C ALA A 92 3.91 5.76 -5.18
N LEU A 93 4.83 6.61 -5.64
CA LEU A 93 5.33 7.77 -4.88
C LEU A 93 4.20 8.76 -4.61
N ARG A 94 3.46 9.15 -5.66
CA ARG A 94 2.28 10.01 -5.57
C ARG A 94 1.27 9.47 -4.56
N PHE A 95 0.94 8.18 -4.66
CA PHE A 95 -0.02 7.53 -3.77
C PHE A 95 0.41 7.64 -2.30
N LEU A 96 1.65 7.24 -1.99
CA LEU A 96 2.16 7.32 -0.61
C LEU A 96 2.25 8.76 -0.10
N TYR A 97 2.69 9.69 -0.96
CA TYR A 97 2.81 11.11 -0.62
C TYR A 97 1.45 11.72 -0.25
N LEU A 98 0.44 11.54 -1.11
CA LEU A 98 -0.91 12.04 -0.84
C LEU A 98 -1.54 11.34 0.37
N GLN A 99 -1.36 10.01 0.51
CA GLN A 99 -1.91 9.28 1.66
C GLN A 99 -1.36 9.79 3.00
N ARG A 100 -0.10 10.25 3.02
CA ARG A 100 0.57 10.75 4.23
C ARG A 100 0.23 12.20 4.55
N LEU A 101 0.03 13.03 3.53
CA LEU A 101 -0.11 14.48 3.70
C LEU A 101 -1.56 14.96 3.59
N SER A 102 -2.46 14.16 3.01
CA SER A 102 -3.90 14.45 2.99
C SER A 102 -4.51 14.32 4.37
N PHE A 103 -5.52 15.15 4.64
CA PHE A 103 -6.35 15.02 5.83
C PHE A 103 -7.01 13.64 5.87
N ALA A 104 -6.82 12.91 6.98
CA ALA A 104 -7.29 11.54 7.18
C ALA A 104 -6.88 10.53 6.09
N GLY A 105 -5.86 10.83 5.29
CA GLY A 105 -5.42 9.97 4.19
C GLY A 105 -6.51 9.74 3.13
N GLN A 106 -7.35 10.74 2.89
CA GLN A 106 -8.29 10.70 1.76
C GLN A 106 -7.56 11.09 0.48
N VAL A 107 -7.49 10.15 -0.46
CA VAL A 107 -6.83 10.24 -1.77
C VAL A 107 -7.78 9.73 -2.84
#